data_AF-A0A7J7JA07-F1
#
_entry.id   AF-A0A7J7JA07-F1
#
_cell.length_a   1.000
_cell.length_b   1.000
_cell.length_c   1.000
_cell.angle_alpha   90.00
_cell.angle_beta   90.00
_cell.angle_gamma   90.00
#
_symmetry.space_group_name_H-M   'P 1'
#
loop_
_entity.id
_entity.type
_entity.pdbx_description
1 polymer ?
#
loop_
_entity_poly.entity_id
_entity_poly.type
_entity_poly.pdbx_seq_one_letter_code
_entity_poly.pdbx_strand_id
1 'polypeptide(L)'
;MGNQHGKLTLNGEVYDVNKVEEIILQLKSQVDEYKKQNEEHVRQLEESKEQLESKIAEVTKLHEELDKVKSVLQQKVMRGKPDILSTVQEEVILAKQKTKKDAVSGESLVLRTATIDLKHHEKDLSSKNLIKTALKENDFLKNLDKNQMHAIVSCMKEKSYKQGEYIIKENEPGDDFFVSAM
;
A
#
# COMPACT_ATOMS: atom_id res chain seq x y z
N MET A 1 -15.61 -27.44 -62.27
CA MET A 1 -16.24 -26.13 -61.95
C MET A 1 -15.23 -25.35 -61.14
N GLY A 2 -14.79 -24.20 -61.65
CA GLY A 2 -13.53 -23.57 -61.23
C GLY A 2 -13.65 -22.83 -59.90
N ASN A 3 -12.80 -23.20 -58.94
CA ASN A 3 -12.53 -22.36 -57.77
C ASN A 3 -11.69 -21.16 -58.21
N GLN A 4 -12.32 -20.01 -58.33
CA GLN A 4 -11.61 -18.74 -58.50
C GLN A 4 -11.05 -18.35 -57.14
N HIS A 5 -9.77 -18.63 -56.91
CA HIS A 5 -9.04 -18.13 -55.75
C HIS A 5 -8.82 -16.63 -55.92
N GLY A 6 -9.65 -15.81 -55.26
CA GLY A 6 -9.45 -14.36 -55.19
C GLY A 6 -8.16 -14.06 -54.43
N LYS A 7 -7.26 -13.31 -55.07
CA LYS A 7 -6.01 -12.81 -54.47
C LYS A 7 -6.17 -11.30 -54.25
N LEU A 8 -5.94 -10.85 -53.02
CA LEU A 8 -5.96 -9.44 -52.65
C LEU A 8 -4.53 -8.96 -52.49
N THR A 9 -4.15 -7.90 -53.21
CA THR A 9 -2.84 -7.27 -53.07
C THR A 9 -2.97 -6.04 -52.19
N LEU A 10 -2.34 -6.08 -51.02
CA LEU A 10 -2.26 -4.95 -50.07
C LEU A 10 -0.78 -4.68 -49.80
N ASN A 11 -0.36 -3.43 -50.00
CA ASN A 11 1.02 -2.96 -49.78
C ASN A 11 2.12 -3.78 -50.47
N GLY A 12 1.84 -4.35 -51.66
CA GLY A 12 2.81 -5.11 -52.46
C GLY A 12 2.89 -6.61 -52.13
N GLU A 13 2.16 -7.09 -51.12
CA GLU A 13 2.09 -8.51 -50.77
C GLU A 13 0.74 -9.12 -51.20
N VAL A 14 0.79 -10.35 -51.71
CA VAL A 14 -0.37 -11.08 -52.24
C VAL A 14 -0.95 -11.94 -51.12
N TYR A 15 -2.14 -11.58 -50.66
CA TYR A 15 -2.86 -12.29 -49.61
C TYR A 15 -4.01 -13.11 -50.21
N ASP A 16 -4.22 -14.30 -49.66
CA ASP A 16 -5.39 -15.12 -49.96
C ASP A 16 -6.62 -14.51 -49.25
N VAL A 17 -7.68 -14.23 -50.00
CA VAL A 17 -8.92 -13.61 -49.48
C VAL A 17 -9.46 -14.39 -48.27
N ASN A 18 -9.39 -15.73 -48.30
CA ASN A 18 -9.94 -16.57 -47.23
C ASN A 18 -9.16 -16.40 -45.92
N LYS A 19 -7.83 -16.25 -45.98
CA LYS A 19 -6.99 -16.01 -44.78
C LYS A 19 -7.25 -14.64 -44.17
N VAL A 20 -7.48 -13.63 -45.01
CA VAL A 20 -7.82 -12.28 -44.55
C VAL A 20 -9.20 -12.28 -43.88
N GLU A 21 -10.19 -12.97 -44.46
CA GLU A 21 -11.51 -13.14 -43.85
C GLU A 21 -11.43 -13.88 -42.51
N GLU A 22 -10.62 -14.93 -42.40
CA GLU A 22 -10.40 -15.67 -41.15
C GLU A 22 -9.79 -14.78 -40.05
N ILE A 23 -8.77 -13.98 -40.38
CA ILE A 23 -8.15 -13.03 -39.44
C ILE A 23 -9.14 -11.94 -39.02
N ILE A 24 -9.95 -11.41 -39.95
CA ILE A 24 -10.98 -10.42 -39.63
C ILE A 24 -12.03 -11.02 -38.69
N LEU A 25 -12.43 -12.28 -38.90
CA LEU A 25 -13.36 -12.98 -38.00
C LEU A 25 -12.75 -13.17 -36.61
N GLN A 26 -11.48 -13.59 -36.52
CA GLN A 26 -10.76 -13.74 -35.25
C GLN A 26 -10.64 -12.40 -34.51
N LEU A 27 -10.25 -11.32 -35.21
CA LEU A 27 -10.14 -9.99 -34.61
C LEU A 27 -11.49 -9.45 -34.14
N LYS A 28 -12.57 -9.67 -34.91
CA LYS A 28 -13.94 -9.31 -34.48
C LYS A 28 -14.34 -10.06 -33.22
N SER A 29 -14.13 -11.38 -33.19
CA SER A 29 -14.39 -12.20 -32.01
C SER A 29 -13.61 -11.70 -30.79
N GLN A 30 -12.33 -11.36 -30.98
CA GLN A 30 -11.48 -10.86 -29.90
C GLN A 30 -11.95 -9.50 -29.36
N VAL A 31 -12.40 -8.59 -30.24
CA VAL A 31 -12.94 -7.29 -29.84
C VAL A 31 -14.24 -7.47 -29.05
N ASP A 32 -15.11 -8.38 -29.44
CA ASP A 32 -16.36 -8.64 -28.73
C ASP A 32 -16.10 -9.30 -27.36
N GLU A 33 -15.10 -10.17 -27.26
CA GLU A 33 -14.64 -10.74 -25.99
C GLU A 33 -14.13 -9.64 -25.04
N TYR A 34 -13.25 -8.74 -25.52
CA TYR A 34 -12.73 -7.64 -24.71
C TYR A 34 -13.81 -6.66 -24.29
N LYS A 35 -14.78 -6.37 -25.15
CA LYS A 35 -15.94 -5.52 -24.79
C LYS A 35 -16.74 -6.15 -23.65
N LYS A 36 -17.04 -7.44 -23.74
CA LYS A 36 -17.78 -8.18 -22.72
C LYS A 36 -17.02 -8.21 -21.38
N GLN A 37 -15.70 -8.41 -21.41
CA GLN A 37 -14.87 -8.32 -20.21
C GLN A 37 -14.90 -6.92 -19.59
N ASN A 38 -14.84 -5.87 -20.42
CA ASN A 38 -14.85 -4.51 -19.92
C ASN A 38 -16.22 -4.13 -19.31
N GLU A 39 -17.32 -4.56 -19.91
CA GLU A 39 -18.68 -4.41 -19.35
C GLU A 39 -18.81 -5.11 -17.99
N GLU A 40 -18.27 -6.32 -17.86
CA GLU A 40 -18.29 -7.06 -16.59
C GLU A 40 -17.43 -6.38 -15.51
N HIS A 41 -16.24 -5.88 -15.86
CA HIS A 41 -15.39 -5.14 -14.92
C HIS A 41 -16.04 -3.83 -14.45
N VAL A 42 -16.72 -3.11 -15.35
CA VAL A 42 -17.47 -1.89 -14.99
C VAL A 42 -18.59 -2.24 -14.02
N ARG A 43 -19.33 -3.32 -14.27
CA ARG A 43 -20.40 -3.79 -13.39
C ARG A 43 -19.90 -4.14 -11.99
N GLN A 44 -18.79 -4.87 -11.89
CA GLN A 44 -18.17 -5.22 -10.59
C GLN A 44 -17.69 -3.96 -9.83
N LEU A 45 -17.16 -2.97 -10.56
CA LEU A 45 -16.74 -1.70 -9.97
C LEU A 45 -17.92 -0.91 -9.40
N GLU A 46 -19.05 -0.88 -10.10
CA GLU A 46 -20.28 -0.23 -9.63
C GLU A 46 -20.83 -0.91 -8.37
N GLU A 47 -20.92 -2.24 -8.37
CA GLU A 47 -21.40 -3.00 -7.21
C GLU A 47 -20.51 -2.79 -5.97
N SER A 48 -19.18 -2.81 -6.14
CA SER A 48 -18.25 -2.55 -5.03
C SER A 48 -18.36 -1.12 -4.50
N LYS A 49 -18.66 -0.13 -5.36
CA LYS A 49 -18.85 1.26 -4.94
C LYS A 49 -20.13 1.43 -4.13
N GLU A 50 -21.24 0.83 -4.56
CA GLU A 50 -22.51 0.87 -3.83
C GLU A 50 -22.38 0.25 -2.42
N GLN A 51 -21.67 -0.88 -2.31
CA GLN A 51 -21.38 -1.49 -1.02
C GLN A 51 -20.55 -0.58 -0.09
N LEU A 52 -19.59 0.14 -0.66
CA LEU A 52 -18.76 1.08 0.10
C LEU A 52 -19.57 2.28 0.59
N GLU A 53 -20.42 2.86 -0.27
CA GLU A 53 -21.32 3.94 0.11
C GLU A 53 -22.30 3.53 1.22
N SER A 54 -22.86 2.32 1.12
CA SER A 54 -23.72 1.76 2.18
C SER A 54 -22.98 1.63 3.52
N LYS A 55 -21.76 1.09 3.52
CA LYS A 55 -20.93 0.98 4.73
C LYS A 55 -20.56 2.35 5.31
N ILE A 56 -20.24 3.34 4.47
CA ILE A 56 -19.94 4.71 4.91
C ILE A 56 -21.16 5.33 5.60
N ALA A 57 -22.36 5.16 5.04
CA ALA A 57 -23.59 5.65 5.65
C ALA A 57 -23.86 4.99 7.02
N GLU A 58 -23.65 3.67 7.14
CA GLU A 58 -23.77 2.95 8.41
C GLU A 58 -22.78 3.44 9.47
N VAL A 59 -21.51 3.58 9.09
CA VAL A 59 -20.47 4.11 9.97
C VAL A 59 -20.81 5.52 10.44
N THR A 60 -21.30 6.37 9.54
CA THR A 60 -21.71 7.75 9.88
C THR A 60 -22.85 7.75 10.90
N LYS A 61 -23.87 6.91 10.70
CA LYS A 61 -24.99 6.77 11.63
C LYS A 61 -24.55 6.28 13.02
N LEU A 62 -23.66 5.27 13.07
CA LEU A 62 -23.13 4.76 14.34
C LEU A 62 -22.32 5.82 15.10
N HIS A 63 -21.54 6.64 14.40
CA HIS A 63 -20.81 7.76 15.00
C HIS A 63 -21.77 8.80 15.60
N GLU A 64 -22.85 9.15 14.89
CA GLU A 64 -23.86 10.07 15.42
C GLU A 64 -24.57 9.52 16.67
N GLU A 65 -24.88 8.22 16.69
CA GLU A 65 -25.48 7.57 17.87
C GLU A 65 -24.50 7.58 19.06
N LEU A 66 -23.22 7.30 18.82
CA LEU A 66 -22.18 7.37 19.84
C LEU A 66 -22.04 8.78 20.42
N ASP A 67 -22.04 9.81 19.57
CA ASP A 67 -21.93 11.20 19.99
C ASP A 67 -23.15 11.66 20.81
N LYS A 68 -24.36 11.22 20.44
CA LYS A 68 -25.58 11.45 21.23
C LYS A 68 -25.46 10.82 22.62
N VAL A 69 -25.02 9.56 22.71
CA VAL A 69 -24.83 8.86 24.00
C VAL A 69 -23.77 9.55 24.85
N LYS A 70 -22.64 9.93 24.25
CA LYS A 70 -21.55 10.65 24.92
C LYS A 70 -22.00 11.99 25.47
N SER A 71 -22.79 12.75 24.71
CA SER A 71 -23.35 14.05 25.12
C SER A 71 -24.32 13.92 26.29
N VAL A 72 -25.25 12.95 26.23
CA VAL A 72 -26.21 12.68 27.31
C VAL A 72 -25.49 12.23 28.60
N LEU A 73 -24.45 11.39 28.47
CA LEU A 73 -23.63 10.98 29.60
C LEU A 73 -22.92 12.17 30.23
N GLN A 74 -22.23 13.00 29.43
CA GLN A 74 -21.55 14.21 29.91
C GLN A 74 -22.49 15.19 30.62
N GLN A 75 -23.70 15.39 30.08
CA GLN A 75 -24.72 16.26 30.70
C GLN A 75 -25.21 15.72 32.06
N LYS A 76 -25.26 14.39 32.22
CA LYS A 76 -25.64 13.73 33.48
C LYS A 76 -24.53 13.81 34.54
N VAL A 77 -23.26 13.82 34.13
CA VAL A 77 -22.09 14.04 35.01
C VAL A 77 -22.06 15.47 35.58
N MET A 78 -22.48 16.46 34.81
CA MET A 78 -22.43 17.87 35.21
C MET A 78 -23.53 18.29 36.21
N ARG A 79 -24.62 17.51 36.35
CA ARG A 79 -25.80 17.87 37.17
C ARG A 79 -25.94 17.15 38.51
N GLY A 80 -25.05 16.23 38.86
CA GLY A 80 -25.05 15.53 40.14
C GLY A 80 -23.64 15.36 40.67
N LYS A 81 -23.45 15.52 41.98
CA LYS A 81 -22.17 15.45 42.70
C LYS A 81 -21.24 14.33 42.17
N PRO A 82 -19.92 14.57 42.11
CA PRO A 82 -18.97 13.64 41.52
C PRO A 82 -18.58 12.60 42.55
N ASP A 83 -19.22 11.42 42.61
CA ASP A 83 -18.73 10.41 43.57
C ASP A 83 -19.06 8.94 43.28
N ILE A 84 -19.40 8.59 42.05
CA ILE A 84 -19.43 7.18 41.62
C ILE A 84 -18.92 7.06 40.19
N LEU A 85 -19.26 8.02 39.32
CA LEU A 85 -18.72 8.04 37.96
C LEU A 85 -17.27 8.48 37.91
N SER A 86 -16.77 9.28 38.86
CA SER A 86 -15.33 9.56 39.00
C SER A 86 -14.57 8.30 39.43
N THR A 87 -15.14 7.45 40.28
CA THR A 87 -14.51 6.20 40.74
C THR A 87 -14.65 5.06 39.73
N VAL A 88 -15.73 5.00 38.94
CA VAL A 88 -15.88 4.04 37.83
C VAL A 88 -15.20 4.55 36.57
N GLN A 89 -15.12 5.87 36.34
CA GLN A 89 -14.15 6.42 35.38
C GLN A 89 -12.75 6.17 35.89
N GLU A 90 -12.42 6.33 37.17
CA GLU A 90 -11.10 5.94 37.67
C GLU A 90 -10.90 4.44 37.54
N GLU A 91 -11.85 3.55 37.83
CA GLU A 91 -11.65 2.11 37.67
C GLU A 91 -11.62 1.67 36.20
N VAL A 92 -12.39 2.27 35.27
CA VAL A 92 -12.34 1.94 33.84
C VAL A 92 -11.19 2.68 33.11
N ILE A 93 -10.78 3.86 33.59
CA ILE A 93 -9.60 4.62 33.11
C ILE A 93 -8.30 4.14 33.78
N LEU A 94 -8.34 3.50 34.96
CA LEU A 94 -7.23 2.78 35.60
C LEU A 94 -7.19 1.30 35.16
N ALA A 95 -8.31 0.69 34.75
CA ALA A 95 -8.34 -0.66 34.14
C ALA A 95 -8.08 -0.62 32.62
N LYS A 96 -8.31 0.52 31.95
CA LYS A 96 -7.42 0.96 30.87
C LYS A 96 -6.11 1.40 31.51
N GLN A 97 -5.44 0.45 32.15
CA GLN A 97 -4.14 0.60 32.75
C GLN A 97 -3.35 1.52 31.85
N LYS A 98 -2.89 2.64 32.41
CA LYS A 98 -1.74 3.34 31.89
C LYS A 98 -0.69 2.24 31.68
N THR A 99 -0.63 1.66 30.49
CA THR A 99 0.58 1.02 29.99
C THR A 99 1.61 2.08 30.27
N LYS A 100 2.55 1.80 31.19
CA LYS A 100 3.61 2.74 31.50
C LYS A 100 4.13 3.23 30.16
N LYS A 101 3.90 4.52 29.91
CA LYS A 101 4.35 5.15 28.67
C LYS A 101 5.82 5.42 28.91
N ASP A 102 6.62 4.39 28.67
CA ASP A 102 8.06 4.54 28.74
C ASP A 102 8.47 5.46 27.59
N ALA A 103 9.27 6.47 27.91
CA ALA A 103 9.80 7.38 26.91
C ALA A 103 10.85 6.63 26.10
N VAL A 104 10.79 6.80 24.77
CA VAL A 104 11.82 6.32 23.86
C VAL A 104 12.60 7.53 23.38
N SER A 105 13.94 7.46 23.50
CA SER A 105 14.85 8.48 22.97
C SER A 105 15.82 7.81 22.02
N GLY A 106 16.02 8.41 20.86
CA GLY A 106 17.14 8.07 19.98
C GLY A 106 18.45 8.68 20.48
N GLU A 107 19.54 8.29 19.84
CA GLU A 107 20.85 8.87 20.04
C GLU A 107 20.88 10.36 19.67
N SER A 108 21.58 11.16 20.47
CA SER A 108 21.80 12.57 20.15
C SER A 108 22.96 12.69 19.17
N LEU A 109 22.68 13.24 18.00
CA LEU A 109 23.72 13.66 17.06
C LEU A 109 24.49 14.82 17.70
N VAL A 110 25.64 14.53 18.32
CA VAL A 110 26.58 15.56 18.78
C VAL A 110 27.18 16.19 17.53
N LEU A 111 26.51 17.21 17.00
CA LEU A 111 26.89 17.94 15.81
C LEU A 111 28.11 18.85 16.10
N ARG A 112 29.23 18.25 16.49
CA ARG A 112 30.52 18.93 16.60
C ARG A 112 31.32 18.61 15.34
N THR A 113 31.02 19.30 14.25
CA THR A 113 31.91 19.46 13.07
C THR A 113 32.43 18.17 12.41
N ALA A 114 31.83 17.00 12.67
CA ALA A 114 32.21 15.78 12.00
C ALA A 114 31.50 15.72 10.64
N THR A 115 32.28 15.81 9.57
CA THR A 115 31.85 15.41 8.23
C THR A 115 31.41 13.94 8.32
N ILE A 116 30.11 13.68 8.14
CA ILE A 116 29.57 12.32 8.11
C ILE A 116 30.07 11.68 6.82
N ASP A 117 31.05 10.77 6.93
CA ASP A 117 31.54 10.00 5.79
C ASP A 117 30.56 8.86 5.50
N LEU A 118 29.67 9.09 4.54
CA LEU A 118 28.69 8.11 4.12
C LEU A 118 29.35 7.09 3.18
N LYS A 119 29.45 5.85 3.64
CA LYS A 119 29.97 4.75 2.84
C LYS A 119 28.99 4.38 1.73
N HIS A 120 29.36 4.68 0.50
CA HIS A 120 28.60 4.28 -0.68
C HIS A 120 28.96 2.85 -1.13
N HIS A 121 27.94 2.12 -1.55
CA HIS A 121 28.04 0.77 -2.09
C HIS A 121 27.51 0.77 -3.52
N GLU A 122 28.37 0.39 -4.46
CA GLU A 122 28.01 0.18 -5.87
C GLU A 122 26.94 -0.89 -5.99
N LYS A 123 25.92 -0.61 -6.80
CA LYS A 123 24.76 -1.47 -7.07
C LYS A 123 24.31 -1.28 -8.50
N ASP A 124 23.77 -2.33 -9.09
CA ASP A 124 23.15 -2.31 -10.40
C ASP A 124 21.84 -1.48 -10.38
N LEU A 125 21.37 -1.13 -11.57
CA LEU A 125 20.17 -0.33 -11.73
C LEU A 125 18.91 -1.06 -11.25
N SER A 126 18.86 -2.39 -11.37
CA SER A 126 17.70 -3.17 -10.93
C SER A 126 17.59 -3.12 -9.41
N SER A 127 18.66 -3.42 -8.68
CA SER A 127 18.67 -3.35 -7.21
C SER A 127 18.38 -1.94 -6.70
N LYS A 128 18.94 -0.90 -7.34
CA LYS A 128 18.66 0.50 -6.97
C LYS A 128 17.16 0.82 -7.11
N ASN A 129 16.51 0.34 -8.16
CA ASN A 129 15.08 0.56 -8.38
C ASN A 129 14.22 -0.24 -7.39
N LEU A 130 14.57 -1.50 -7.12
CA LEU A 130 13.85 -2.34 -6.17
C LEU A 130 13.84 -1.72 -4.77
N ILE A 131 15.03 -1.32 -4.28
CA ILE A 131 15.18 -0.66 -2.98
C ILE A 131 14.37 0.64 -2.95
N LYS A 132 14.48 1.47 -3.99
CA LYS A 132 13.78 2.74 -4.07
C LYS A 132 12.26 2.57 -4.03
N THR A 133 11.72 1.56 -4.70
CA THR A 133 10.28 1.26 -4.66
C THR A 133 9.86 0.83 -3.25
N ALA A 134 10.60 -0.09 -2.63
CA ALA A 134 10.31 -0.53 -1.27
C ALA A 134 10.35 0.61 -0.23
N LEU A 135 11.30 1.54 -0.35
CA LEU A 135 11.39 2.72 0.52
C LEU A 135 10.22 3.68 0.31
N LYS A 136 9.67 3.77 -0.90
CA LYS A 136 8.53 4.65 -1.20
C LYS A 136 7.18 4.10 -0.77
N GLU A 137 7.06 2.78 -0.70
CA GLU A 137 5.87 2.11 -0.18
C GLU A 137 5.80 2.20 1.35
N ASN A 138 6.94 2.43 2.02
CA ASN A 138 6.99 2.61 3.46
C ASN A 138 6.45 3.99 3.90
N ASP A 139 5.51 4.00 4.85
CA ASP A 139 4.88 5.21 5.34
C ASP A 139 5.83 6.23 6.00
N PHE A 140 6.91 5.76 6.63
CA PHE A 140 7.90 6.62 7.27
C PHE A 140 8.87 7.25 6.26
N LEU A 141 9.11 6.60 5.12
CA LEU A 141 10.19 6.95 4.18
C LEU A 141 9.67 7.50 2.82
N LYS A 142 8.36 7.46 2.57
CA LYS A 142 7.74 7.92 1.31
C LYS A 142 7.94 9.39 0.97
N ASN A 143 8.18 10.24 1.97
CA ASN A 143 8.30 11.70 1.83
C ASN A 143 9.74 12.19 1.71
N LEU A 144 10.73 11.30 1.58
CA LEU A 144 12.12 11.67 1.33
C LEU A 144 12.27 12.35 -0.03
N ASP A 145 13.09 13.40 -0.09
CA ASP A 145 13.38 14.05 -1.36
C ASP A 145 14.25 13.14 -2.27
N LYS A 146 14.42 13.54 -3.53
CA LYS A 146 15.16 12.73 -4.52
C LYS A 146 16.62 12.50 -4.10
N ASN A 147 17.23 13.48 -3.44
CA ASN A 147 18.65 13.45 -3.08
C ASN A 147 18.88 12.55 -1.86
N GLN A 148 18.04 12.67 -0.83
CA GLN A 148 18.03 11.82 0.36
C GLN A 148 17.73 10.37 -0.02
N MET A 149 16.72 10.14 -0.86
CA MET A 149 16.42 8.81 -1.38
C MET A 149 17.63 8.21 -2.10
N HIS A 150 18.30 8.99 -2.95
CA HIS A 150 19.50 8.52 -3.67
C HIS A 150 20.66 8.23 -2.72
N ALA A 151 20.87 9.07 -1.70
CA ALA A 151 21.91 8.87 -0.70
C ALA A 151 21.66 7.59 0.11
N ILE A 152 20.44 7.37 0.60
CA ILE A 152 20.06 6.17 1.36
C ILE A 152 20.24 4.90 0.51
N VAL A 153 19.72 4.89 -0.72
CA VAL A 153 19.87 3.75 -1.64
C VAL A 153 21.35 3.45 -1.91
N SER A 154 22.19 4.49 -2.03
CA SER A 154 23.62 4.33 -2.24
C SER A 154 24.35 3.79 -0.99
N CYS A 155 23.88 4.12 0.22
CA CYS A 155 24.47 3.68 1.49
C CYS A 155 24.04 2.28 1.94
N MET A 156 22.87 1.78 1.50
CA MET A 156 22.44 0.43 1.84
C MET A 156 23.45 -0.62 1.34
N LYS A 157 23.60 -1.75 2.04
CA LYS A 157 24.53 -2.83 1.67
C LYS A 157 23.79 -4.15 1.54
N GLU A 158 24.29 -5.02 0.68
CA GLU A 158 23.78 -6.38 0.57
C GLU A 158 24.23 -7.21 1.79
N LYS A 159 23.32 -8.07 2.28
CA LYS A 159 23.61 -9.02 3.36
C LYS A 159 22.90 -10.32 3.07
N SER A 160 23.66 -11.40 2.93
CA SER A 160 23.15 -12.73 2.61
C SER A 160 23.10 -13.60 3.87
N TYR A 161 22.04 -14.37 4.01
CA TYR A 161 21.80 -15.28 5.13
C TYR A 161 21.57 -16.70 4.62
N LYS A 162 21.96 -17.70 5.40
CA LYS A 162 21.74 -19.11 5.05
C LYS A 162 20.31 -19.53 5.37
N GLN A 163 19.86 -20.61 4.73
CA GLN A 163 18.58 -21.22 5.08
C GLN A 163 18.55 -21.62 6.56
N GLY A 164 17.49 -21.25 7.26
CA GLY A 164 17.31 -21.51 8.69
C GLY A 164 18.05 -20.52 9.62
N GLU A 165 18.72 -19.50 9.08
CA GLU A 165 19.35 -18.45 9.86
C GLU A 165 18.35 -17.35 10.22
N TYR A 166 18.39 -16.88 11.48
CA TYR A 166 17.56 -15.77 11.94
C TYR A 166 18.21 -14.44 11.60
N ILE A 167 17.48 -13.57 10.89
CA ILE A 167 17.92 -12.21 10.51
C ILE A 167 17.77 -11.24 11.69
N ILE A 168 16.63 -11.32 12.38
CA ILE A 168 16.27 -10.50 13.55
C ILE A 168 15.73 -11.47 14.61
N LYS A 169 16.05 -11.21 15.88
CA LYS A 169 15.52 -11.97 17.03
C LYS A 169 14.71 -11.06 17.93
N GLU A 170 13.63 -11.60 18.46
CA GLU A 170 12.79 -10.89 19.43
C GLU A 170 13.59 -10.57 20.70
N ASN A 171 13.31 -9.41 21.29
CA ASN A 171 13.99 -8.88 22.47
C ASN A 171 15.46 -8.48 22.28
N GLU A 172 15.98 -8.49 21.06
CA GLU A 172 17.26 -7.86 20.73
C GLU A 172 17.05 -6.40 20.24
N PRO A 173 17.96 -5.47 20.57
CA PRO A 173 17.89 -4.11 20.06
C PRO A 173 18.02 -4.09 18.53
N GLY A 174 17.22 -3.24 17.87
CA GLY A 174 17.22 -3.09 16.43
C GLY A 174 17.95 -1.82 15.99
N ASP A 175 19.07 -2.00 15.30
CA ASP A 175 19.90 -0.89 14.77
C ASP A 175 19.87 -0.79 13.24
N ASP A 176 19.47 -1.87 12.56
CA ASP A 176 19.52 -2.00 11.10
C ASP A 176 18.10 -2.04 10.49
N PHE A 177 17.96 -1.47 9.29
CA PHE A 177 16.77 -1.58 8.45
C PHE A 177 17.04 -2.47 7.24
N PHE A 178 16.10 -3.38 6.93
CA PHE A 178 16.25 -4.38 5.85
C PHE A 178 15.15 -4.26 4.80
N VAL A 179 15.51 -4.56 3.56
CA VAL A 179 14.59 -4.74 2.43
C VAL A 179 14.84 -6.11 1.84
N SER A 180 13.79 -6.88 1.61
CA SER A 180 13.89 -8.18 0.96
C SER A 180 14.15 -7.98 -0.53
N ALA A 181 15.27 -8.53 -1.03
CA ALA A 181 15.47 -8.72 -2.45
C ALA A 181 14.75 -10.02 -2.83
N MET A 182 13.58 -9.87 -3.47
CA MET A 182 12.74 -10.99 -3.90
C MET A 182 12.90 -11.21 -5.40
#